data_AF-A0A8S3J9U5-F1
#
_entry.id   AF-A0A8S3J9U5-F1
#
_cell.length_a   1.000
_cell.length_b   1.000
_cell.length_c   1.000
_cell.angle_alpha   90.00
_cell.angle_beta   90.00
_cell.angle_gamma   90.00
#
_symmetry.space_group_name_H-M   'P 1'
#
loop_
_entity.id
_entity.type
_entity.pdbx_description
1 polymer ?
#
loop_
_entity_poly.entity_id
_entity_poly.type
_entity_poly.pdbx_seq_one_letter_code
_entity_poly.pdbx_strand_id
1 'polypeptide(L)'
;MNVTKILACRLVQTIYVLCFSLILLSIDLTSPHVKNKMSKREFIRNTRRAIINGALSDELAGHLYDNIYLIGHVARSTASAH
;
A
#
# COMPACT_ATOMS: atom_id res chain seq x y z
N MET A 1 -17.33 11.16 24.11
CA MET A 1 -16.45 11.13 22.92
C MET A 1 -17.30 10.64 21.74
N ASN A 2 -17.67 11.51 20.80
CA ASN A 2 -18.71 11.22 19.79
C ASN A 2 -18.28 10.13 18.80
N VAL A 3 -19.20 9.21 18.48
CA VAL A 3 -19.01 8.07 17.56
C VAL A 3 -18.36 8.48 16.24
N THR A 4 -18.70 9.65 15.69
CA THR A 4 -18.12 10.20 14.46
C THR A 4 -16.62 10.45 14.54
N LYS A 5 -16.11 10.90 15.70
CA LYS A 5 -14.66 11.10 15.91
C LYS A 5 -13.91 9.76 15.99
N ILE A 6 -14.55 8.72 16.53
CA ILE A 6 -13.98 7.36 16.60
C ILE A 6 -13.87 6.76 15.19
N LEU A 7 -14.92 6.90 14.38
CA LEU A 7 -14.93 6.39 13.00
C LEU A 7 -13.89 7.12 12.12
N ALA A 8 -13.79 8.44 12.23
CA ALA A 8 -12.78 9.23 11.51
C ALA A 8 -11.35 8.83 11.91
N CYS A 9 -11.08 8.65 13.21
CA CYS A 9 -9.75 8.25 13.70
C CYS A 9 -9.34 6.88 13.14
N ARG A 10 -10.29 5.94 13.00
CA ARG A 10 -10.05 4.61 12.41
C ARG A 10 -9.77 4.66 10.90
N LEU A 11 -10.49 5.50 10.16
CA LEU A 11 -10.25 5.70 8.73
C LEU A 11 -8.86 6.28 8.47
N VAL A 12 -8.46 7.29 9.25
CA VAL A 12 -7.13 7.91 9.13
C VAL A 12 -6.01 6.90 9.38
N GLN A 13 -6.13 6.05 10.40
CA GLN A 13 -5.15 4.97 10.66
C GLN A 13 -5.06 3.99 9.49
N THR A 14 -6.21 3.60 8.93
CA THR A 14 -6.28 2.67 7.79
C THR A 14 -5.59 3.26 6.56
N ILE A 15 -5.93 4.51 6.21
CA ILE A 15 -5.32 5.20 5.06
C ILE A 15 -3.83 5.38 5.28
N TYR A 16 -3.40 5.77 6.49
CA TYR A 16 -1.99 5.94 6.81
C TYR A 16 -1.20 4.64 6.58
N VAL A 17 -1.65 3.53 7.17
CA VAL A 17 -1.01 2.21 7.00
C VAL A 17 -0.99 1.78 5.53
N LEU A 18 -2.09 2.00 4.81
CA LEU A 18 -2.18 1.66 3.39
C LEU A 18 -1.19 2.46 2.54
N CYS A 19 -1.11 3.79 2.73
CA CYS A 19 -0.18 4.64 2.00
C CYS A 19 1.27 4.22 2.21
N PHE A 20 1.68 3.96 3.45
CA PHE A 20 3.04 3.45 3.73
C PHE A 20 3.28 2.08 3.09
N SER A 21 2.29 1.19 3.14
CA SER A 21 2.38 -0.13 2.49
C SER A 21 2.60 -0.02 0.98
N LEU A 22 1.93 0.94 0.32
CA LEU A 22 2.08 1.18 -1.12
C LEU A 22 3.44 1.79 -1.48
N ILE A 23 3.94 2.74 -0.66
CA ILE A 23 5.28 3.30 -0.84
C ILE A 23 6.33 2.20 -0.71
N LEU A 24 6.25 1.40 0.36
CA LEU A 24 7.17 0.29 0.60
C LEU A 24 7.09 -0.78 -0.49
N LEU A 25 5.88 -1.13 -0.95
CA LEU A 25 5.70 -2.03 -2.08
C LEU A 25 6.36 -1.48 -3.35
N SER A 26 6.20 -0.18 -3.61
CA SER A 26 6.80 0.45 -4.78
C SER A 26 8.32 0.41 -4.76
N ILE A 27 8.95 0.55 -3.59
CA ILE A 27 10.41 0.42 -3.41
C ILE A 27 10.83 -1.04 -3.54
N ASP A 28 10.08 -1.96 -2.93
CA ASP A 28 10.32 -3.39 -3.00
C ASP A 28 10.38 -3.87 -4.46
N LEU A 29 9.36 -3.51 -5.26
CA LEU A 29 9.25 -3.91 -6.66
C LEU A 29 10.29 -3.27 -7.57
N THR A 30 10.63 -1.99 -7.39
CA THR A 30 11.52 -1.27 -8.33
C THR A 30 13.00 -1.29 -7.95
N SER A 31 13.35 -1.45 -6.67
CA SER A 31 14.75 -1.35 -6.23
C SER A 31 15.58 -2.54 -6.73
N PRO A 32 16.71 -2.33 -7.43
CA PRO A 32 17.56 -3.42 -7.90
C PRO A 32 18.23 -4.19 -6.74
N HIS A 33 18.30 -3.58 -5.56
CA HIS A 33 18.90 -4.21 -4.37
C HIS A 33 17.98 -5.27 -3.74
N VAL A 34 16.68 -5.26 -4.05
CA VAL A 34 15.72 -6.24 -3.56
C VAL A 34 15.65 -7.39 -4.56
N LYS A 35 16.28 -8.51 -4.22
CA LYS A 35 16.34 -9.72 -5.08
C LYS A 35 15.02 -10.50 -5.09
N ASN A 36 14.40 -10.65 -3.93
CA ASN A 36 13.14 -11.36 -3.76
C ASN A 36 12.02 -10.34 -3.61
N LYS A 37 11.28 -10.12 -4.70
CA LYS A 37 10.15 -9.19 -4.74
C LYS A 37 8.96 -9.74 -3.96
N MET A 38 8.28 -8.89 -3.21
CA MET A 38 7.04 -9.22 -2.53
C MET A 38 5.98 -9.64 -3.55
N SER A 39 5.45 -10.85 -3.42
CA SER A 39 4.37 -11.32 -4.28
C SER A 39 3.03 -10.66 -3.93
N LYS A 40 2.10 -10.65 -4.89
CA LYS A 40 0.71 -10.18 -4.68
C LYS A 40 0.05 -10.86 -3.47
N ARG A 41 0.23 -12.17 -3.33
CA ARG A 41 -0.31 -12.96 -2.21
C ARG A 41 0.28 -12.52 -0.87
N GLU A 42 1.58 -12.24 -0.82
CA GLU A 42 2.23 -11.74 0.40
C GLU A 42 1.76 -10.33 0.74
N PHE A 43 1.62 -9.45 -0.24
CA PHE A 43 1.11 -8.10 -0.04
C PHE A 43 -0.30 -8.12 0.57
N ILE A 44 -1.23 -8.89 -0.01
CA ILE A 44 -2.61 -9.04 0.51
C ILE A 44 -2.59 -9.57 1.95
N ARG A 45 -1.79 -10.60 2.23
CA ARG A 45 -1.65 -11.16 3.59
C ARG A 45 -1.12 -10.11 4.58
N ASN A 46 -0.13 -9.32 4.18
CA ASN A 46 0.51 -8.32 5.03
C ASN A 46 -0.45 -7.15 5.33
N THR A 47 -1.12 -6.62 4.31
CA THR A 47 -2.07 -5.51 4.48
C THR A 47 -3.31 -5.91 5.27
N ARG A 48 -3.84 -7.13 5.06
CA ARG A 48 -4.96 -7.64 5.86
C ARG A 48 -4.63 -7.71 7.36
N ARG A 49 -3.39 -8.08 7.70
CA ARG A 49 -2.92 -8.13 9.10
C ARG A 49 -2.69 -6.75 9.70
N ALA A 50 -2.32 -5.77 8.88
CA ALA A 50 -1.98 -4.42 9.33
C ALA A 50 -3.21 -3.52 9.51
N ILE A 51 -4.29 -3.73 8.75
CA ILE A 51 -5.50 -2.93 8.81
C ILE A 51 -6.50 -3.57 9.79
N ILE A 52 -6.57 -2.98 10.99
CA ILE A 52 -7.43 -3.45 12.08
C ILE A 52 -8.90 -3.40 11.62
N ASN A 53 -9.63 -4.51 11.84
CA ASN A 53 -11.04 -4.74 11.47
C ASN A 53 -11.33 -4.98 9.98
N GLY A 54 -10.33 -5.29 9.14
CA GLY A 54 -10.59 -5.83 7.81
C GLY A 54 -11.32 -4.87 6.86
N ALA A 55 -11.14 -3.56 7.04
CA ALA A 55 -11.77 -2.54 6.20
C ALA A 55 -11.30 -2.57 4.73
N LEU A 56 -10.23 -3.32 4.43
CA LEU A 56 -9.70 -3.52 3.08
C LEU A 56 -10.05 -4.93 2.58
N SER A 57 -10.78 -5.01 1.47
CA SER A 57 -11.03 -6.29 0.79
C SER A 57 -9.76 -6.80 0.09
N ASP A 58 -9.63 -8.11 -0.01
CA ASP A 58 -8.51 -8.75 -0.71
C ASP A 58 -8.46 -8.40 -2.19
N GLU A 59 -9.63 -8.22 -2.79
CA GLU A 59 -9.79 -7.79 -4.17
C GLU A 59 -9.21 -6.39 -4.38
N LEU A 60 -9.57 -5.43 -3.52
CA LEU A 60 -9.03 -4.07 -3.58
C LEU A 60 -7.52 -4.06 -3.32
N ALA A 61 -7.04 -4.82 -2.32
CA ALA A 61 -5.61 -4.97 -2.06
C ALA A 61 -4.88 -5.56 -3.29
N GLY A 62 -5.50 -6.52 -3.97
CA GLY A 62 -4.99 -7.09 -5.21
C GLY A 62 -4.89 -6.07 -6.34
N HIS A 63 -5.94 -5.27 -6.56
CA HIS A 63 -5.92 -4.22 -7.58
C HIS A 63 -4.90 -3.12 -7.28
N LEU A 64 -4.70 -2.76 -6.02
CA LEU A 64 -3.67 -1.81 -5.63
C LEU A 64 -2.26 -2.35 -5.92
N TYR A 65 -2.01 -3.64 -5.64
CA TYR A 65 -0.76 -4.29 -6.00
C TYR A 65 -0.52 -4.24 -7.52
N ASP A 66 -1.52 -4.64 -8.32
CA ASP A 66 -1.40 -4.67 -9.77
C ASP A 66 -1.09 -3.27 -10.33
N ASN A 67 -1.72 -2.23 -9.79
CA ASN A 67 -1.43 -0.84 -10.18
C ASN A 67 0.04 -0.47 -9.92
N ILE A 68 0.60 -0.79 -8.75
CA ILE A 68 2.02 -0.51 -8.47
C ILE A 68 2.94 -1.36 -9.35
N TYR A 69 2.58 -2.63 -9.59
CA TYR A 69 3.36 -3.51 -10.45
C TYR A 69 3.42 -3.00 -11.91
N LEU A 70 2.32 -2.45 -12.42
CA LEU A 70 2.22 -1.92 -13.78
C LEU A 70 2.81 -0.50 -13.93
N ILE A 71 2.53 0.40 -12.98
CA ILE A 71 2.95 1.81 -13.04
C ILE A 71 4.40 1.98 -12.57
N GLY A 72 4.87 1.13 -11.66
CA GLY A 72 6.19 1.22 -11.04
C GLY A 72 6.21 2.13 -9.81
N HIS A 73 7.18 3.03 -9.75
CA HIS A 73 7.47 3.79 -8.54
C HIS A 73 6.41 4.86 -8.25
N VAL A 74 5.87 4.88 -7.03
CA VAL A 74 4.87 5.88 -6.60
C VAL A 74 5.48 7.28 -6.59
N ALA A 75 6.73 7.40 -6.13
CA ALA A 75 7.51 8.62 -6.23
C ALA A 75 8.26 8.62 -7.57
N ARG A 76 7.60 9.12 -8.62
CA ARG A 76 8.26 9.35 -9.90
C ARG A 76 9.37 10.38 -9.67
N SER A 77 10.63 9.98 -9.80
CA SER A 77 11.74 10.93 -9.75
C SER A 77 11.56 11.90 -10.91
N THR A 78 11.31 13.18 -10.63
CA THR A 78 11.35 14.24 -11.63
C THR A 78 12.81 14.51 -11.99
N ALA A 79 13.50 13.51 -12.53
CA ALA A 79 14.81 13.66 -13.10
C ALA A 79 14.65 13.74 -14.62
N SER A 80 14.58 14.99 -15.07
CA SER A 80 14.83 15.50 -16.42
C SER A 80 13.81 15.22 -17.53
N ALA A 81 13.07 16.27 -17.91
CA ALA A 81 12.87 16.59 -19.31
C ALA A 81 13.68 17.87 -19.58
N HIS A 82 14.86 17.66 -20.17
CA HIS A 82 15.69 18.53 -21.01
C HIS A 82 15.69 20.06 -20.81
#